data_AF-A0A7X4YTV1-F1
#
_entry.id   AF-A0A7X4YTV1-F1
#
_cell.length_a   1.000
_cell.length_b   1.000
_cell.length_c   1.000
_cell.angle_alpha   90.00
_cell.angle_beta   90.00
_cell.angle_gamma   90.00
#
_symmetry.space_group_name_H-M   'P 1'
#
loop_
_entity.id
_entity.type
_entity.pdbx_description
1 polymer ?
#
loop_
_entity_poly.entity_id
_entity_poly.type
_entity_poly.pdbx_seq_one_letter_code
_entity_poly.pdbx_strand_id
1 'polypeptide(L)'
;MGAFFANVQVFTGSMDNGEAVLHIQSAIRSWMKQTGYEEIPENDHSEADRTFLVGEVYNGRWLTVYDQELASQDGTLEELAAFISRESSAPTVGVLVHDSDLMLLRLFEQGKRIDTVVNDLTMYNEMFGKSRKRNGSLNKWKPFLLPGRSEQELRQAWEKRTVFAEENVAAVAETVGWHPEECSSDYQRIEESSLSTLYTSLRFREINKRPPHFEENGPPKLTYTGYRTFIQCSSGQVVTERFGLRNQGRRFTGLQVAIWGDTLSKGWMEVVEAKLVVTSPDYRSRQEIAGSLEEGWIETSEDRIPGMYLDFPDIDFPDGIRILRAVANNKEARNLDKRLKTTNIDLHLSYKGISKGEGTLSHAFIPHDHPEG
;
A
#
# COMPACT_ATOMS: atom_id res chain seq x y z
N MET A 1 8.08 1.51 -13.45
CA MET A 1 7.42 1.09 -12.20
C MET A 1 7.52 -0.42 -12.22
N GLY A 2 8.29 -1.01 -11.30
CA GLY A 2 8.32 -2.46 -11.13
C GLY A 2 7.06 -2.95 -10.44
N ALA A 3 6.77 -4.23 -10.59
CA ALA A 3 5.64 -4.90 -9.98
C ALA A 3 6.07 -5.73 -8.78
N PHE A 4 5.15 -5.84 -7.83
CA PHE A 4 5.29 -6.68 -6.66
C PHE A 4 4.07 -7.58 -6.63
N PHE A 5 4.27 -8.89 -6.66
CA PHE A 5 3.17 -9.83 -6.47
C PHE A 5 3.63 -11.10 -5.78
N ALA A 6 2.67 -11.75 -5.15
CA ALA A 6 2.85 -13.04 -4.53
C ALA A 6 1.58 -13.87 -4.68
N ASN A 7 1.76 -15.16 -4.96
CA ASN A 7 0.69 -16.15 -5.01
C ASN A 7 1.23 -17.54 -4.67
N VAL A 8 0.32 -18.49 -4.45
CA VAL A 8 0.66 -19.87 -4.11
C VAL A 8 0.14 -20.80 -5.20
N GLN A 9 1.01 -21.61 -5.77
CA GLN A 9 0.69 -22.63 -6.76
C GLN A 9 0.66 -24.00 -6.06
N VAL A 10 -0.47 -24.70 -6.08
CA VAL A 10 -0.64 -25.99 -5.41
C VAL A 10 -0.76 -27.11 -6.43
N PHE A 11 0.08 -28.13 -6.33
CA PHE A 11 0.08 -29.27 -7.25
C PHE A 11 -0.98 -30.28 -6.85
N THR A 12 -2.04 -30.40 -7.64
CA THR A 12 -3.16 -31.33 -7.42
C THR A 12 -2.90 -32.73 -7.98
N GLY A 13 -1.86 -32.89 -8.80
CA GLY A 13 -1.49 -34.18 -9.39
C GLY A 13 -2.57 -34.69 -10.33
N SER A 14 -3.28 -35.74 -9.91
CA SER A 14 -4.38 -36.36 -10.67
C SER A 14 -5.69 -36.38 -9.87
N MET A 15 -5.81 -35.55 -8.83
CA MET A 15 -7.05 -35.40 -8.08
C MET A 15 -8.15 -34.84 -8.98
N ASP A 16 -9.39 -35.20 -8.69
CA ASP A 16 -10.54 -34.55 -9.31
C ASP A 16 -10.55 -33.05 -8.99
N ASN A 17 -10.94 -32.22 -9.94
CA ASN A 17 -10.89 -30.77 -9.80
C ASN A 17 -11.73 -30.27 -8.61
N GLY A 18 -12.94 -30.81 -8.43
CA GLY A 18 -13.82 -30.41 -7.33
C GLY A 18 -13.26 -30.86 -5.98
N GLU A 19 -12.70 -32.07 -5.92
CA GLU A 19 -12.07 -32.59 -4.71
C GLU A 19 -10.85 -31.76 -4.32
N ALA A 20 -9.96 -31.45 -5.27
CA ALA A 20 -8.76 -30.66 -5.04
C ALA A 20 -9.10 -29.27 -4.48
N VAL A 21 -10.04 -28.57 -5.11
CA VAL A 21 -10.48 -27.24 -4.66
C VAL A 21 -11.03 -27.30 -3.23
N LEU A 22 -11.92 -28.24 -2.93
CA LEU A 22 -12.47 -28.40 -1.58
C LEU A 22 -11.38 -28.71 -0.54
N HIS A 23 -10.38 -29.52 -0.90
CA HIS A 23 -9.26 -29.85 -0.02
C HIS A 23 -8.43 -28.62 0.32
N ILE A 24 -8.12 -27.78 -0.67
CA ILE A 24 -7.35 -26.55 -0.45
C ILE A 24 -8.17 -25.52 0.33
N GLN A 25 -9.46 -25.36 0.03
CA GLN A 25 -10.32 -24.49 0.82
C GLN A 25 -10.38 -24.93 2.29
N SER A 26 -10.47 -26.24 2.56
CA SER A 26 -10.43 -26.79 3.92
C SER A 26 -9.11 -26.48 4.63
N ALA A 27 -7.98 -26.61 3.92
CA ALA A 27 -6.67 -26.23 4.46
C ALA A 27 -6.62 -24.72 4.82
N ILE A 28 -7.11 -23.84 3.94
CA ILE A 28 -7.16 -22.39 4.21
C ILE A 28 -8.07 -22.09 5.41
N ARG A 29 -9.27 -22.69 5.49
CA ARG A 29 -10.17 -22.54 6.64
C ARG A 29 -9.51 -22.97 7.95
N SER A 30 -8.79 -24.10 7.93
CA SER A 30 -8.04 -24.59 9.09
C SER A 30 -6.94 -23.60 9.49
N TRP A 31 -6.20 -23.06 8.51
CA TRP A 31 -5.17 -22.05 8.77
C TRP A 31 -5.76 -20.81 9.44
N MET A 32 -6.83 -20.28 8.87
CA MET A 32 -7.50 -19.06 9.36
C MET A 32 -8.06 -19.26 10.76
N LYS A 33 -8.66 -20.42 11.05
CA LYS A 33 -9.09 -20.76 12.41
C LYS A 33 -7.93 -20.78 13.41
N GLN A 34 -6.78 -21.35 13.02
CA GLN A 34 -5.59 -21.40 13.88
C GLN A 34 -4.94 -20.03 14.10
N THR A 35 -5.13 -19.10 13.15
CA THR A 35 -4.62 -17.73 13.24
C THR A 35 -5.63 -16.73 13.83
N GLY A 36 -6.75 -17.21 14.40
CA GLY A 36 -7.69 -16.40 15.16
C GLY A 36 -8.80 -15.74 14.33
N TYR A 37 -9.12 -16.31 13.17
CA TYR A 37 -10.19 -15.86 12.30
C TYR A 37 -11.34 -16.87 12.25
N GLU A 38 -12.52 -16.38 11.89
CA GLU A 38 -13.67 -17.21 11.53
C GLU A 38 -14.18 -16.86 10.13
N GLU A 39 -14.71 -17.85 9.44
CA GLU A 39 -15.25 -17.67 8.09
C GLU A 39 -16.59 -16.93 8.17
N ILE A 40 -16.75 -15.94 7.30
CA ILE A 40 -17.99 -15.21 7.09
C ILE A 40 -18.86 -16.05 6.16
N PRO A 41 -20.07 -16.46 6.58
CA PRO A 41 -20.99 -17.20 5.71
C PRO A 41 -21.28 -16.45 4.41
N GLU A 42 -21.54 -17.16 3.30
CA GLU A 42 -21.82 -16.52 2.00
C GLU A 42 -23.03 -15.57 2.02
N ASN A 43 -24.00 -15.85 2.89
CA ASN A 43 -25.19 -15.01 3.08
C ASN A 43 -24.97 -13.82 4.05
N ASP A 44 -23.78 -13.68 4.62
CA ASP A 44 -23.41 -12.56 5.49
C ASP A 44 -22.64 -11.50 4.69
N HIS A 45 -23.24 -10.31 4.62
CA HIS A 45 -22.71 -9.15 3.89
C HIS A 45 -21.79 -8.27 4.73
N SER A 46 -21.42 -8.68 5.94
CA SER A 46 -20.41 -7.98 6.76
C SER A 46 -19.07 -7.89 6.04
N GLU A 47 -18.32 -6.82 6.29
CA GLU A 47 -16.99 -6.65 5.68
C GLU A 47 -16.00 -7.73 6.16
N ALA A 48 -15.22 -8.26 5.22
CA ALA A 48 -14.18 -9.24 5.52
C ALA A 48 -12.91 -8.54 6.01
N ASP A 49 -12.27 -9.10 7.03
CA ASP A 49 -10.96 -8.66 7.47
C ASP A 49 -9.84 -9.23 6.60
N ARG A 50 -10.05 -10.40 6.00
CA ARG A 50 -9.10 -11.02 5.08
C ARG A 50 -9.85 -11.92 4.11
N THR A 51 -9.44 -11.90 2.84
CA THR A 51 -10.05 -12.71 1.79
C THR A 51 -8.99 -13.54 1.07
N PHE A 52 -9.37 -14.77 0.74
CA PHE A 52 -8.60 -15.65 -0.14
C PHE A 52 -9.38 -15.88 -1.43
N LEU A 53 -8.67 -15.98 -2.55
CA LEU A 53 -9.23 -16.45 -3.81
C LEU A 53 -8.61 -17.81 -4.12
N VAL A 54 -9.45 -18.83 -4.27
CA VAL A 54 -9.02 -20.19 -4.63
C VAL A 54 -9.48 -20.47 -6.05
N GLY A 55 -8.53 -20.64 -6.96
CA GLY A 55 -8.79 -20.86 -8.38
C GLY A 55 -9.16 -22.30 -8.70
N GLU A 56 -9.59 -22.52 -9.93
CA GLU A 56 -9.82 -23.85 -10.48
C GLU A 56 -8.49 -24.55 -10.81
N VAL A 57 -8.56 -25.87 -11.02
CA VAL A 57 -7.40 -26.65 -11.45
C VAL A 57 -7.13 -26.40 -12.94
N TYR A 58 -6.01 -25.74 -13.23
CA TYR A 58 -5.50 -25.54 -14.57
C TYR A 58 -4.70 -26.74 -15.09
N ASN A 59 -4.95 -27.10 -16.34
CA ASN A 59 -4.33 -28.25 -17.04
C ASN A 59 -4.39 -29.57 -16.23
N GLY A 60 -5.35 -29.70 -15.31
CA GLY A 60 -5.52 -30.87 -14.44
C GLY A 60 -4.39 -31.11 -13.44
N ARG A 61 -3.52 -30.12 -13.15
CA ARG A 61 -2.31 -30.33 -12.32
C ARG A 61 -2.07 -29.29 -11.24
N TRP A 62 -2.50 -28.05 -11.46
CA TRP A 62 -2.18 -26.93 -10.59
C TRP A 62 -3.39 -26.07 -10.33
N LEU A 63 -3.52 -25.54 -9.13
CA LEU A 63 -4.45 -24.44 -8.83
C LEU A 63 -3.71 -23.29 -8.16
N THR A 64 -4.17 -22.07 -8.40
CA THR A 64 -3.61 -20.87 -7.79
C THR A 64 -4.43 -20.46 -6.57
N VAL A 65 -3.74 -20.07 -5.50
CA VAL A 65 -4.31 -19.43 -4.31
C VAL A 65 -3.74 -18.03 -4.17
N TYR A 66 -4.64 -17.07 -4.01
CA TYR A 66 -4.32 -15.70 -3.62
C TYR A 66 -4.80 -15.42 -2.21
N ASP A 67 -4.09 -14.54 -1.55
CA ASP A 67 -4.44 -14.01 -0.24
C ASP A 67 -4.17 -12.52 -0.26
N GLN A 68 -5.19 -11.77 0.16
CA GLN A 68 -5.20 -10.31 0.18
C GLN A 68 -3.99 -9.70 0.89
N GLU A 69 -3.39 -10.42 1.85
CA GLU A 69 -2.24 -9.94 2.62
C GLU A 69 -0.87 -10.34 2.02
N LEU A 70 -0.80 -11.21 1.01
CA LEU A 70 0.47 -11.71 0.45
C LEU A 70 1.27 -10.67 -0.32
N ALA A 71 0.61 -9.70 -0.96
CA ALA A 71 1.22 -8.78 -1.94
C ALA A 71 2.40 -7.94 -1.41
N SER A 72 2.73 -7.98 -0.12
CA SER A 72 3.92 -7.30 0.42
C SER A 72 4.70 -8.07 1.49
N GLN A 73 4.50 -9.38 1.66
CA GLN A 73 5.09 -10.10 2.81
C GLN A 73 5.67 -11.48 2.45
N ASP A 74 7.00 -11.55 2.37
CA ASP A 74 7.77 -12.79 2.23
C ASP A 74 7.49 -13.84 3.31
N GLY A 75 7.21 -13.40 4.54
CA GLY A 75 6.99 -14.29 5.69
C GLY A 75 5.64 -15.01 5.63
N THR A 76 4.57 -14.26 5.36
CA THR A 76 3.21 -14.80 5.25
C THR A 76 3.07 -15.78 4.09
N LEU A 77 3.73 -15.52 2.96
CA LEU A 77 3.77 -16.44 1.81
C LEU A 77 4.36 -17.80 2.19
N GLU A 78 5.48 -17.79 2.91
CA GLU A 78 6.17 -19.00 3.32
C GLU A 78 5.35 -19.80 4.33
N GLU A 79 4.75 -19.13 5.31
CA GLU A 79 3.86 -19.77 6.29
C GLU A 79 2.63 -20.40 5.62
N LEU A 80 1.97 -19.68 4.71
CA LEU A 80 0.81 -20.17 3.98
C LEU A 80 1.17 -21.36 3.08
N ALA A 81 2.20 -21.23 2.25
CA ALA A 81 2.61 -22.29 1.33
C ALA A 81 3.05 -23.55 2.10
N ALA A 82 3.79 -23.39 3.19
CA ALA A 82 4.13 -24.48 4.09
C ALA A 82 2.86 -25.12 4.68
N PHE A 83 1.95 -24.32 5.25
CA PHE A 83 0.73 -24.82 5.86
C PHE A 83 -0.12 -25.61 4.87
N ILE A 84 -0.39 -25.06 3.67
CA ILE A 84 -1.12 -25.74 2.61
C ILE A 84 -0.44 -27.05 2.25
N SER A 85 0.87 -27.06 2.03
CA SER A 85 1.60 -28.28 1.65
C SER A 85 1.54 -29.38 2.72
N ARG A 86 1.39 -29.00 3.99
CA ARG A 86 1.25 -29.95 5.10
C ARG A 86 -0.17 -30.50 5.17
N GLU A 87 -1.17 -29.63 5.21
CA GLU A 87 -2.55 -30.05 5.42
C GLU A 87 -3.14 -30.78 4.21
N SER A 88 -2.82 -30.33 3.00
CA SER A 88 -3.28 -30.97 1.76
C SER A 88 -2.41 -32.15 1.33
N SER A 89 -1.25 -32.36 1.97
CA SER A 89 -0.21 -33.30 1.52
C SER A 89 0.23 -33.11 0.05
N ALA A 90 -0.05 -31.95 -0.54
CA ALA A 90 0.32 -31.60 -1.89
C ALA A 90 1.63 -30.79 -1.93
N PRO A 91 2.50 -30.98 -2.94
CA PRO A 91 3.57 -30.04 -3.20
C PRO A 91 3.03 -28.65 -3.51
N THR A 92 3.63 -27.64 -2.90
CA THR A 92 3.17 -26.24 -3.02
C THR A 92 4.35 -25.34 -3.36
N VAL A 93 4.14 -24.37 -4.23
CA VAL A 93 5.15 -23.36 -4.59
C VAL A 93 4.64 -21.98 -4.20
N GLY A 94 5.38 -21.29 -3.33
CA GLY A 94 5.22 -19.85 -3.16
C GLY A 94 5.94 -19.11 -4.29
N VAL A 95 5.21 -18.29 -5.03
CA VAL A 95 5.73 -17.43 -6.11
C VAL A 95 5.76 -15.99 -5.59
N LEU A 96 6.88 -15.30 -5.83
CA LEU A 96 7.08 -13.93 -5.40
C LEU A 96 7.94 -13.20 -6.43
N VAL A 97 7.54 -11.98 -6.79
CA VAL A 97 8.35 -11.05 -7.58
C VAL A 97 8.50 -9.73 -6.82
N HIS A 98 9.74 -9.24 -6.75
CA HIS A 98 10.11 -7.95 -6.14
C HIS A 98 10.58 -6.97 -7.20
N ASP A 99 9.91 -5.82 -7.29
CA ASP A 99 10.17 -4.68 -8.18
C ASP A 99 10.37 -5.04 -9.66
N SER A 100 9.75 -6.12 -10.14
CA SER A 100 10.01 -6.75 -11.45
C SER A 100 11.46 -7.18 -11.69
N ASP A 101 12.35 -7.12 -10.70
CA ASP A 101 13.76 -7.44 -10.89
C ASP A 101 14.10 -8.84 -10.39
N LEU A 102 13.48 -9.25 -9.27
CA LEU A 102 13.80 -10.48 -8.59
C LEU A 102 12.60 -11.42 -8.50
N MET A 103 12.70 -12.59 -9.14
CA MET A 103 11.80 -13.72 -8.97
C MET A 103 12.30 -14.62 -7.84
N LEU A 104 11.40 -15.08 -6.98
CA LEU A 104 11.64 -16.11 -5.99
C LEU A 104 10.55 -17.19 -6.09
N LEU A 105 10.98 -18.43 -6.26
CA LEU A 105 10.12 -19.61 -6.18
C LEU A 105 10.56 -20.46 -4.99
N ARG A 106 9.65 -20.73 -4.06
CA ARG A 106 9.93 -21.56 -2.88
C ARG A 106 9.05 -22.81 -2.93
N LEU A 107 9.69 -23.98 -3.07
CA LEU A 107 8.99 -25.26 -3.15
C LEU A 107 8.86 -25.88 -1.75
N PHE A 108 7.66 -26.30 -1.40
CA PHE A 108 7.29 -26.90 -0.12
C PHE A 108 6.71 -28.28 -0.31
N GLU A 109 7.09 -29.19 0.58
CA GLU A 109 6.49 -30.52 0.72
C GLU A 109 6.30 -30.81 2.21
N GLN A 110 5.10 -31.28 2.59
CA GLN A 110 4.77 -31.66 3.97
C GLN A 110 5.11 -30.58 5.00
N GLY A 111 4.88 -29.31 4.66
CA GLY A 111 5.15 -28.17 5.53
C GLY A 111 6.61 -27.72 5.59
N LYS A 112 7.50 -28.29 4.78
CA LYS A 112 8.92 -27.92 4.78
C LYS A 112 9.32 -27.33 3.44
N ARG A 113 10.02 -26.20 3.47
CA ARG A 113 10.65 -25.64 2.28
C ARG A 113 11.80 -26.56 1.85
N ILE A 114 11.60 -27.29 0.75
CA ILE A 114 12.59 -28.22 0.23
C ILE A 114 13.48 -27.56 -0.82
N ASP A 115 13.06 -26.51 -1.50
CA ASP A 115 13.90 -25.81 -2.47
C ASP A 115 13.62 -24.31 -2.57
N THR A 116 14.57 -23.57 -3.16
CA THR A 116 14.39 -22.16 -3.50
C THR A 116 15.13 -21.86 -4.79
N VAL A 117 14.42 -21.26 -5.73
CA VAL A 117 14.94 -20.80 -7.02
C VAL A 117 14.80 -19.29 -7.08
N VAL A 118 15.82 -18.61 -7.61
CA VAL A 118 15.80 -17.18 -7.91
C VAL A 118 16.34 -16.94 -9.33
N ASN A 119 15.90 -15.89 -10.01
CA ASN A 119 16.46 -15.54 -11.33
C ASN A 119 17.87 -14.91 -11.21
N ASP A 120 18.11 -14.11 -10.17
CA ASP A 120 19.40 -13.48 -9.90
C ASP A 120 19.90 -13.78 -8.46
N LEU A 121 20.92 -14.65 -8.36
CA LEU A 121 21.53 -15.01 -7.08
C LEU A 121 22.31 -13.87 -6.43
N THR A 122 22.93 -12.99 -7.23
CA THR A 122 23.75 -11.89 -6.73
C THR A 122 22.84 -10.86 -6.08
N MET A 123 21.81 -10.42 -6.83
CA MET A 123 20.81 -9.49 -6.32
C MET A 123 20.08 -10.03 -5.08
N TYR A 124 19.68 -11.31 -5.10
CA TYR A 124 19.09 -11.96 -3.93
C TYR A 124 20.01 -11.90 -2.69
N ASN A 125 21.30 -12.22 -2.87
CA ASN A 125 22.26 -12.21 -1.78
C ASN A 125 22.49 -10.80 -1.21
N GLU A 126 22.57 -9.80 -2.08
CA GLU A 126 22.72 -8.39 -1.69
C GLU A 126 21.47 -7.90 -0.96
N MET A 127 20.28 -8.11 -1.52
CA MET A 127 19.00 -7.66 -0.97
C MET A 127 18.69 -8.28 0.40
N PHE A 128 18.97 -9.58 0.57
CA PHE A 128 18.61 -10.31 1.80
C PHE A 128 19.81 -10.60 2.72
N GLY A 129 20.99 -10.04 2.44
CA GLY A 129 22.21 -10.27 3.21
C GLY A 129 22.59 -11.75 3.31
N LYS A 130 22.43 -12.50 2.22
CA LYS A 130 22.70 -13.95 2.15
C LYS A 130 24.00 -14.23 1.38
N SER A 131 24.49 -15.45 1.52
CA SER A 131 25.68 -15.95 0.80
C SER A 131 25.39 -17.25 0.06
N ARG A 132 24.23 -17.30 -0.60
CA ARG A 132 23.76 -18.47 -1.34
C ARG A 132 24.63 -18.70 -2.58
N LYS A 133 25.18 -19.91 -2.71
CA LYS A 133 26.06 -20.30 -3.84
C LYS A 133 25.39 -21.14 -4.93
N ARG A 134 24.20 -21.68 -4.66
CA ARG A 134 23.50 -22.60 -5.58
C ARG A 134 22.07 -22.15 -5.79
N ASN A 135 21.61 -22.14 -7.04
CA ASN A 135 20.24 -21.81 -7.39
C ASN A 135 19.41 -23.08 -7.61
N GLY A 136 18.39 -23.31 -6.79
CA GLY A 136 17.50 -24.46 -6.90
C GLY A 136 18.16 -25.85 -6.98
N SER A 137 17.33 -26.86 -7.22
CA SER A 137 17.76 -28.21 -7.60
C SER A 137 16.77 -28.79 -8.61
N LEU A 138 17.17 -28.93 -9.88
CA LEU A 138 16.33 -29.47 -10.95
C LEU A 138 15.70 -30.83 -10.61
N ASN A 139 16.43 -31.70 -9.91
CA ASN A 139 15.93 -33.01 -9.48
C ASN A 139 14.65 -32.91 -8.62
N LYS A 140 14.49 -31.83 -7.83
CA LYS A 140 13.30 -31.62 -7.00
C LYS A 140 12.10 -31.14 -7.82
N TRP A 141 12.34 -30.53 -8.98
CA TRP A 141 11.30 -29.99 -9.85
C TRP A 141 10.92 -30.92 -11.00
N LYS A 142 11.78 -31.90 -11.30
CA LYS A 142 11.56 -32.91 -12.34
C LYS A 142 10.16 -33.55 -12.31
N PRO A 143 9.57 -33.92 -11.15
CA PRO A 143 8.23 -34.52 -11.11
C PRO A 143 7.12 -33.61 -11.66
N PHE A 144 7.36 -32.30 -11.69
CA PHE A 144 6.37 -31.30 -12.07
C PHE A 144 6.42 -30.89 -13.54
N LEU A 145 7.46 -31.31 -14.28
CA LEU A 145 7.57 -30.99 -15.70
C LEU A 145 6.35 -31.48 -16.48
N LEU A 146 5.92 -30.69 -17.46
CA LEU A 146 4.93 -31.14 -18.43
C LEU A 146 5.50 -32.27 -19.31
N PRO A 147 4.64 -33.17 -19.83
CA PRO A 147 5.06 -34.15 -20.82
C PRO A 147 5.79 -33.48 -21.99
N GLY A 148 6.96 -34.01 -22.35
CA GLY A 148 7.79 -33.46 -23.43
C GLY A 148 8.71 -32.30 -23.03
N ARG A 149 8.60 -31.79 -21.79
CA ARG A 149 9.54 -30.79 -21.25
C ARG A 149 10.72 -31.45 -20.53
N SER A 150 11.85 -30.75 -20.55
CA SER A 150 13.13 -31.20 -20.01
C SER A 150 13.60 -30.35 -18.82
N GLU A 151 14.46 -30.94 -17.99
CA GLU A 151 15.14 -30.22 -16.91
C GLU A 151 16.01 -29.07 -17.44
N GLN A 152 16.49 -29.17 -18.69
CA GLN A 152 17.27 -28.12 -19.34
C GLN A 152 16.40 -26.91 -19.69
N GLU A 153 15.20 -27.11 -20.22
CA GLU A 153 14.24 -26.02 -20.47
C GLU A 153 13.86 -25.31 -19.17
N LEU A 154 13.63 -26.07 -18.08
CA LEU A 154 13.34 -25.48 -16.77
C LEU A 154 14.53 -24.65 -16.24
N ARG A 155 15.77 -25.16 -16.39
CA ARG A 155 16.98 -24.38 -16.06
C ARG A 155 17.03 -23.07 -16.86
N GLN A 156 16.77 -23.14 -18.15
CA GLN A 156 16.76 -21.97 -19.01
C GLN A 156 15.70 -20.96 -18.57
N ALA A 157 14.51 -21.41 -18.16
CA ALA A 157 13.48 -20.53 -17.60
C ALA A 157 13.96 -19.81 -16.34
N TRP A 158 14.67 -20.50 -15.44
CA TRP A 158 15.23 -19.90 -14.21
C TRP A 158 16.33 -18.88 -14.50
N GLU A 159 17.22 -19.20 -15.44
CA GLU A 159 18.45 -18.45 -15.69
C GLU A 159 18.32 -17.45 -16.87
N LYS A 160 17.14 -17.37 -17.50
CA LYS A 160 16.88 -16.44 -18.61
C LYS A 160 17.15 -15.01 -18.15
N ARG A 161 18.03 -14.31 -18.87
CA ARG A 161 18.20 -12.87 -18.69
C ARG A 161 17.04 -12.15 -19.33
N THR A 162 16.28 -11.45 -18.52
CA THR A 162 15.05 -10.75 -18.89
C THR A 162 15.13 -9.32 -18.37
N VAL A 163 14.33 -8.43 -18.93
CA VAL A 163 14.16 -7.08 -18.37
C VAL A 163 13.28 -7.13 -17.13
N PHE A 164 12.31 -8.07 -17.12
CA PHE A 164 11.32 -8.22 -16.08
C PHE A 164 11.28 -9.68 -15.61
N ALA A 165 11.38 -9.90 -14.30
CA ALA A 165 11.38 -11.19 -13.63
C ALA A 165 10.11 -12.01 -13.89
N GLU A 166 9.01 -11.35 -14.23
CA GLU A 166 7.73 -11.92 -14.67
C GLU A 166 7.89 -12.80 -15.90
N GLU A 167 8.82 -12.47 -16.79
CA GLU A 167 9.13 -13.32 -17.94
C GLU A 167 9.75 -14.65 -17.53
N ASN A 168 10.51 -14.69 -16.41
CA ASN A 168 11.01 -15.95 -15.85
C ASN A 168 9.86 -16.75 -15.24
N VAL A 169 8.92 -16.10 -14.54
CA VAL A 169 7.73 -16.77 -14.01
C VAL A 169 6.90 -17.38 -15.15
N ALA A 170 6.67 -16.63 -16.23
CA ALA A 170 5.97 -17.10 -17.41
C ALA A 170 6.70 -18.28 -18.09
N ALA A 171 8.02 -18.19 -18.25
CA ALA A 171 8.81 -19.29 -18.79
C ALA A 171 8.76 -20.55 -17.89
N VAL A 172 8.73 -20.39 -16.57
CA VAL A 172 8.54 -21.51 -15.64
C VAL A 172 7.14 -22.09 -15.82
N ALA A 173 6.11 -21.25 -15.88
CA ALA A 173 4.73 -21.67 -16.09
C ALA A 173 4.56 -22.56 -17.33
N GLU A 174 5.22 -22.22 -18.45
CA GLU A 174 5.22 -23.02 -19.68
C GLU A 174 5.89 -24.40 -19.54
N THR A 175 6.78 -24.57 -18.56
CA THR A 175 7.51 -25.82 -18.33
C THR A 175 6.82 -26.75 -17.32
N VAL A 176 6.16 -26.20 -16.30
CA VAL A 176 5.50 -26.98 -15.24
C VAL A 176 3.97 -26.99 -15.34
N GLY A 177 3.40 -26.16 -16.21
CA GLY A 177 1.96 -26.11 -16.49
C GLY A 177 1.15 -25.22 -15.54
N TRP A 178 1.70 -24.10 -15.08
CA TRP A 178 0.91 -23.09 -14.37
C TRP A 178 0.07 -22.26 -15.34
N HIS A 179 -1.00 -21.64 -14.83
CA HIS A 179 -1.82 -20.74 -15.63
C HIS A 179 -1.03 -19.44 -15.91
N PRO A 180 -0.79 -19.08 -17.18
CA PRO A 180 0.18 -18.04 -17.55
C PRO A 180 -0.19 -16.63 -17.04
N GLU A 181 -1.48 -16.31 -16.95
CA GLU A 181 -1.92 -15.01 -16.41
C GLU A 181 -1.99 -15.00 -14.88
N GLU A 182 -2.24 -16.15 -14.26
CA GLU A 182 -2.46 -16.22 -12.82
C GLU A 182 -1.14 -16.23 -12.06
N CYS A 183 -0.16 -17.01 -12.52
CA CYS A 183 1.12 -17.15 -11.84
C CYS A 183 1.89 -15.82 -11.76
N SER A 184 1.59 -14.87 -12.65
CA SER A 184 2.24 -13.55 -12.74
C SER A 184 1.34 -12.40 -12.26
N SER A 185 0.30 -12.70 -11.47
CA SER A 185 -0.63 -11.71 -10.91
C SER A 185 -0.62 -11.73 -9.38
N ASP A 186 -1.15 -10.68 -8.77
CA ASP A 186 -1.45 -10.60 -7.35
C ASP A 186 -2.96 -10.69 -7.09
N TYR A 187 -3.33 -10.70 -5.81
CA TYR A 187 -4.73 -10.72 -5.36
C TYR A 187 -5.55 -9.57 -5.99
N GLN A 188 -5.04 -8.34 -5.92
CA GLN A 188 -5.82 -7.16 -6.31
C GLN A 188 -6.12 -7.17 -7.81
N ARG A 189 -5.13 -7.53 -8.64
CA ARG A 189 -5.31 -7.62 -10.08
C ARG A 189 -6.32 -8.69 -10.47
N ILE A 190 -6.33 -9.84 -9.78
CA ILE A 190 -7.32 -10.89 -10.04
C ILE A 190 -8.72 -10.46 -9.60
N GLU A 191 -8.84 -9.86 -8.40
CA GLU A 191 -10.10 -9.34 -7.86
C GLU A 191 -10.75 -8.30 -8.79
N GLU A 192 -9.95 -7.39 -9.35
CA GLU A 192 -10.42 -6.35 -10.29
C GLU A 192 -10.65 -6.86 -11.72
N SER A 193 -10.27 -8.11 -12.03
CA SER A 193 -10.39 -8.68 -13.37
C SER A 193 -11.67 -9.50 -13.57
N SER A 194 -11.97 -9.83 -14.84
CA SER A 194 -13.01 -10.81 -15.19
C SER A 194 -12.70 -12.22 -14.71
N LEU A 195 -11.45 -12.54 -14.38
CA LEU A 195 -11.07 -13.87 -13.89
C LEU A 195 -11.62 -14.13 -12.49
N SER A 196 -11.93 -13.08 -11.71
CA SER A 196 -12.48 -13.20 -10.35
C SER A 196 -13.70 -14.14 -10.25
N THR A 197 -14.51 -14.24 -11.31
CA THR A 197 -15.68 -15.14 -11.35
C THR A 197 -15.33 -16.62 -11.42
N LEU A 198 -14.09 -16.96 -11.74
CA LEU A 198 -13.55 -18.33 -11.75
C LEU A 198 -12.97 -18.74 -10.39
N TYR A 199 -12.98 -17.85 -9.40
CA TYR A 199 -12.43 -18.12 -8.07
C TYR A 199 -13.53 -18.31 -7.05
N THR A 200 -13.32 -19.25 -6.13
CA THR A 200 -14.08 -19.25 -4.88
C THR A 200 -13.46 -18.26 -3.91
N SER A 201 -14.25 -17.31 -3.43
CA SER A 201 -13.84 -16.32 -2.43
C SER A 201 -14.11 -16.85 -1.02
N LEU A 202 -13.06 -17.03 -0.22
CA LEU A 202 -13.18 -17.37 1.20
C LEU A 202 -12.95 -16.10 2.03
N ARG A 203 -13.98 -15.68 2.76
CA ARG A 203 -14.02 -14.41 3.49
C ARG A 203 -13.93 -14.68 4.98
N PHE A 204 -13.06 -13.95 5.69
CA PHE A 204 -12.80 -14.18 7.10
C PHE A 204 -12.89 -12.89 7.91
N ARG A 205 -13.38 -12.98 9.14
CA ARG A 205 -13.31 -11.92 10.15
C ARG A 205 -12.44 -12.34 11.33
N GLU A 206 -11.71 -11.38 11.89
CA GLU A 206 -10.85 -11.63 13.05
C GLU A 206 -11.72 -11.77 14.32
N ILE A 207 -11.56 -12.85 15.08
CA ILE A 207 -12.36 -13.12 16.28
C ILE A 207 -12.02 -12.14 17.40
N ASN A 208 -10.73 -11.81 17.54
CA ASN A 208 -10.22 -10.90 18.57
C ASN A 208 -9.77 -9.59 17.93
N LYS A 209 -10.71 -8.82 17.37
CA LYS A 209 -10.40 -7.50 16.79
C LYS A 209 -9.67 -6.66 17.83
N ARG A 210 -8.45 -6.25 17.49
CA ARG A 210 -7.73 -5.26 18.29
C ARG A 210 -8.57 -3.98 18.33
N PRO A 211 -8.51 -3.22 19.44
CA PRO A 211 -9.08 -1.89 19.47
C PRO A 211 -8.57 -1.08 18.27
N PRO A 212 -9.42 -0.22 17.69
CA PRO A 212 -9.06 0.57 16.54
C PRO A 212 -7.79 1.38 16.84
N HIS A 213 -6.90 1.48 15.85
CA HIS A 213 -5.64 2.20 16.01
C HIS A 213 -5.78 3.70 15.76
N PHE A 214 -6.95 4.14 15.29
CA PHE A 214 -7.36 5.54 15.23
C PHE A 214 -8.83 5.72 15.60
N GLU A 215 -9.21 6.94 15.96
CA GLU A 215 -10.61 7.38 16.09
C GLU A 215 -10.90 8.44 15.05
N GLU A 216 -12.11 8.42 14.51
CA GLU A 216 -12.63 9.48 13.62
C GLU A 216 -13.36 10.59 14.41
N ASN A 217 -13.46 10.44 15.74
CA ASN A 217 -14.29 11.30 16.60
C ASN A 217 -13.45 12.22 17.51
N GLY A 218 -13.65 13.53 17.38
CA GLY A 218 -13.07 14.58 18.21
C GLY A 218 -13.48 15.97 17.70
N PRO A 219 -13.29 17.06 18.47
CA PRO A 219 -13.43 18.41 17.90
C PRO A 219 -12.49 18.58 16.71
N PRO A 220 -12.79 19.42 15.70
CA PRO A 220 -11.87 19.67 14.59
C PRO A 220 -10.50 20.02 15.12
N LYS A 221 -9.48 19.40 14.52
CA LYS A 221 -8.12 19.57 14.97
C LYS A 221 -7.21 19.50 13.77
N LEU A 222 -6.60 20.62 13.43
CA LEU A 222 -5.59 20.67 12.37
C LEU A 222 -4.20 20.43 12.96
N THR A 223 -3.40 19.65 12.24
CA THR A 223 -2.00 19.38 12.60
C THR A 223 -1.11 19.59 11.41
N TYR A 224 0.06 20.19 11.66
CA TYR A 224 1.07 20.41 10.64
C TYR A 224 1.72 19.10 10.21
N THR A 225 1.78 18.84 8.91
CA THR A 225 2.56 17.75 8.30
C THR A 225 3.88 18.26 7.73
N GLY A 226 3.98 19.58 7.47
CA GLY A 226 5.21 20.27 7.12
C GLY A 226 5.05 21.77 7.35
N TYR A 227 6.05 22.40 7.95
CA TYR A 227 6.06 23.84 8.17
C TYR A 227 7.48 24.40 8.08
N ARG A 228 7.58 25.67 7.69
CA ARG A 228 8.82 26.45 7.69
C ARG A 228 8.51 27.81 8.29
N THR A 229 9.27 28.21 9.30
CA THR A 229 9.07 29.49 10.01
C THR A 229 10.00 30.58 9.53
N PHE A 230 11.14 30.26 8.90
CA PHE A 230 12.12 31.23 8.44
C PHE A 230 12.14 31.34 6.92
N ILE A 231 12.04 32.58 6.44
CA ILE A 231 12.00 32.90 5.01
C ILE A 231 13.11 33.90 4.67
N GLN A 232 13.84 33.58 3.61
CA GLN A 232 14.79 34.48 2.98
C GLN A 232 14.15 35.14 1.76
N CYS A 233 14.20 36.47 1.74
CA CYS A 233 13.67 37.30 0.67
C CYS A 233 14.83 37.85 -0.16
N SER A 234 14.74 37.71 -1.48
CA SER A 234 15.60 38.42 -2.44
C SER A 234 14.74 39.33 -3.29
N SER A 235 15.19 40.56 -3.52
CA SER A 235 14.41 41.54 -4.29
C SER A 235 14.08 41.01 -5.69
N GLY A 236 12.79 41.06 -6.05
CA GLY A 236 12.24 40.59 -7.31
C GLY A 236 12.02 39.07 -7.41
N GLN A 237 12.53 38.26 -6.47
CA GLN A 237 12.37 36.81 -6.51
C GLN A 237 10.97 36.41 -6.05
N VAL A 238 10.30 35.57 -6.84
CA VAL A 238 9.05 34.90 -6.42
C VAL A 238 9.40 33.52 -5.88
N VAL A 239 8.91 33.21 -4.68
CA VAL A 239 9.08 31.92 -4.03
C VAL A 239 7.70 31.41 -3.62
N THR A 240 7.48 30.11 -3.78
CA THR A 240 6.29 29.43 -3.28
C THR A 240 6.69 28.48 -2.16
N GLU A 241 6.19 28.74 -0.96
CA GLU A 241 6.33 27.84 0.18
C GLU A 241 5.09 26.94 0.31
N ARG A 242 5.30 25.74 0.85
CA ARG A 242 4.25 24.73 1.04
C ARG A 242 4.10 24.40 2.51
N PHE A 243 2.89 24.56 3.03
CA PHE A 243 2.54 24.24 4.40
C PHE A 243 1.51 23.13 4.39
N GLY A 244 1.94 21.94 4.81
CA GLY A 244 1.07 20.78 4.85
C GLY A 244 0.26 20.77 6.14
N LEU A 245 -1.04 20.54 6.01
CA LEU A 245 -1.98 20.42 7.12
C LEU A 245 -2.79 19.13 7.00
N ARG A 246 -3.23 18.63 8.15
CA ARG A 246 -4.05 17.42 8.26
C ARG A 246 -5.13 17.59 9.32
N ASN A 247 -6.37 17.21 8.97
CA ASN A 247 -7.44 17.05 9.96
C ASN A 247 -7.24 15.76 10.78
N GLN A 248 -7.32 15.88 12.11
CA GLN A 248 -7.31 14.77 13.08
C GLN A 248 -8.60 14.72 13.92
N GLY A 249 -9.54 15.64 13.68
CA GLY A 249 -10.82 15.74 14.35
C GLY A 249 -11.98 15.44 13.42
N ARG A 250 -13.20 15.77 13.83
CA ARG A 250 -14.38 15.64 12.97
C ARG A 250 -14.29 16.50 11.71
N ARG A 251 -15.11 16.14 10.72
CA ARG A 251 -15.39 16.93 9.53
C ARG A 251 -15.81 18.36 9.89
N PHE A 252 -15.36 19.31 9.08
CA PHE A 252 -15.79 20.71 9.14
C PHE A 252 -15.73 21.34 7.76
N THR A 253 -16.43 22.45 7.58
CA THR A 253 -16.43 23.22 6.34
C THR A 253 -15.90 24.63 6.62
N GLY A 254 -15.12 25.15 5.67
CA GLY A 254 -14.57 26.49 5.78
C GLY A 254 -13.26 26.55 6.56
N LEU A 255 -12.31 27.31 6.03
CA LEU A 255 -11.02 27.53 6.65
C LEU A 255 -10.58 28.97 6.44
N GLN A 256 -10.24 29.63 7.55
CA GLN A 256 -9.49 30.87 7.52
C GLN A 256 -8.02 30.58 7.81
N VAL A 257 -7.12 31.24 7.09
CA VAL A 257 -5.69 31.20 7.37
C VAL A 257 -5.22 32.58 7.74
N ALA A 258 -4.66 32.72 8.94
CA ALA A 258 -4.04 33.96 9.36
C ALA A 258 -2.53 33.85 9.12
N ILE A 259 -1.90 34.87 8.52
CA ILE A 259 -0.48 34.90 8.17
C ILE A 259 0.15 36.18 8.72
N TRP A 260 1.25 36.07 9.46
CA TRP A 260 1.98 37.20 10.01
C TRP A 260 3.47 36.91 10.13
N GLY A 261 4.27 37.93 10.43
CA GLY A 261 5.67 37.76 10.77
C GLY A 261 6.50 38.95 10.35
N ASP A 262 7.78 38.92 10.74
CA ASP A 262 8.74 39.99 10.48
C ASP A 262 8.89 40.29 8.99
N THR A 263 8.79 39.27 8.15
CA THR A 263 8.94 39.41 6.70
C THR A 263 7.84 40.26 6.08
N LEU A 264 6.61 40.15 6.60
CA LEU A 264 5.48 40.98 6.21
C LEU A 264 5.56 42.37 6.86
N SER A 265 5.75 42.43 8.19
CA SER A 265 5.70 43.69 8.93
C SER A 265 6.83 44.67 8.57
N LYS A 266 8.00 44.15 8.14
CA LYS A 266 9.13 44.96 7.64
C LYS A 266 9.04 45.27 6.15
N GLY A 267 8.00 44.80 5.45
CA GLY A 267 7.81 45.02 4.01
C GLY A 267 8.88 44.35 3.16
N TRP A 268 9.47 43.25 3.62
CA TRP A 268 10.51 42.53 2.87
C TRP A 268 9.94 41.66 1.76
N MET A 269 8.67 41.29 1.87
CA MET A 269 7.94 40.56 0.85
C MET A 269 6.50 41.03 0.75
N GLU A 270 5.89 40.69 -0.38
CA GLU A 270 4.47 40.87 -0.68
C GLU A 270 3.91 39.50 -1.09
N VAL A 271 2.79 39.09 -0.49
CA VAL A 271 2.08 37.86 -0.91
C VAL A 271 1.42 38.13 -2.25
N VAL A 272 1.75 37.31 -3.25
CA VAL A 272 1.22 37.48 -4.63
C VAL A 272 0.09 36.51 -4.94
N GLU A 273 0.11 35.32 -4.33
CA GLU A 273 -0.90 34.29 -4.55
C GLU A 273 -0.93 33.39 -3.31
N ALA A 274 -2.13 32.99 -2.91
CA ALA A 274 -2.30 31.93 -1.95
C ALA A 274 -3.41 30.99 -2.40
N LYS A 275 -3.15 29.70 -2.29
CA LYS A 275 -4.13 28.68 -2.66
C LYS A 275 -4.01 27.44 -1.80
N LEU A 276 -5.12 26.79 -1.56
CA LEU A 276 -5.14 25.43 -1.05
C LEU A 276 -5.04 24.45 -2.21
N VAL A 277 -4.28 23.40 -1.97
CA VAL A 277 -4.06 22.30 -2.88
C VAL A 277 -4.58 21.05 -2.21
N VAL A 278 -5.69 20.53 -2.74
CA VAL A 278 -6.29 19.28 -2.30
C VAL A 278 -5.89 18.21 -3.30
N THR A 279 -5.14 17.22 -2.84
CA THR A 279 -4.69 16.10 -3.70
C THR A 279 -5.53 14.89 -3.39
N SER A 280 -6.05 14.20 -4.41
CA SER A 280 -6.80 12.97 -4.20
C SER A 280 -5.92 11.88 -3.58
N PRO A 281 -6.52 10.90 -2.87
CA PRO A 281 -5.76 9.87 -2.16
C PRO A 281 -4.84 9.03 -3.06
N ASP A 282 -5.17 8.93 -4.35
CA ASP A 282 -4.41 8.23 -5.38
C ASP A 282 -3.41 9.12 -6.13
N TYR A 283 -3.29 10.40 -5.75
CA TYR A 283 -2.47 11.44 -6.39
C TYR A 283 -2.78 11.68 -7.88
N ARG A 284 -3.91 11.19 -8.39
CA ARG A 284 -4.27 11.33 -9.80
C ARG A 284 -4.96 12.64 -10.12
N SER A 285 -5.61 13.25 -9.13
CA SER A 285 -6.28 14.52 -9.28
C SER A 285 -5.81 15.52 -8.23
N ARG A 286 -5.80 16.78 -8.63
CA ARG A 286 -5.39 17.90 -7.81
C ARG A 286 -6.36 19.03 -8.05
N GLN A 287 -6.98 19.50 -6.98
CA GLN A 287 -7.81 20.69 -6.98
C GLN A 287 -7.01 21.84 -6.38
N GLU A 288 -6.99 22.97 -7.08
CA GLU A 288 -6.43 24.22 -6.57
C GLU A 288 -7.58 25.17 -6.26
N ILE A 289 -7.61 25.69 -5.04
CA ILE A 289 -8.64 26.60 -4.55
C ILE A 289 -7.93 27.91 -4.19
N ALA A 290 -8.18 28.98 -4.95
CA ALA A 290 -7.61 30.28 -4.67
C ALA A 290 -8.28 30.90 -3.43
N GLY A 291 -7.48 31.46 -2.52
CA GLY A 291 -7.99 32.18 -1.36
C GLY A 291 -8.21 33.65 -1.66
N SER A 292 -9.20 34.27 -1.04
CA SER A 292 -9.32 35.72 -1.00
C SER A 292 -8.38 36.29 0.05
N LEU A 293 -7.47 37.15 -0.37
CA LEU A 293 -6.46 37.78 0.48
C LEU A 293 -7.00 39.11 1.02
N GLU A 294 -7.04 39.23 2.35
CA GLU A 294 -7.46 40.44 3.05
C GLU A 294 -6.37 40.88 4.04
N GLU A 295 -5.99 42.16 4.00
CA GLU A 295 -5.09 42.72 5.01
C GLU A 295 -5.84 42.93 6.33
N GLY A 296 -5.17 42.67 7.45
CA GLY A 296 -5.78 42.79 8.75
C GLY A 296 -4.79 42.87 9.91
N TRP A 297 -5.35 42.76 11.12
CA TRP A 297 -4.59 42.75 12.36
C TRP A 297 -4.82 41.41 13.05
N ILE A 298 -3.73 40.68 13.32
CA ILE A 298 -3.79 39.42 14.06
C ILE A 298 -3.66 39.73 15.54
N GLU A 299 -4.64 39.29 16.30
CA GLU A 299 -4.62 39.36 17.76
C GLU A 299 -3.78 38.22 18.31
N THR A 300 -2.75 38.57 19.08
CA THR A 300 -1.98 37.62 19.88
C THR A 300 -2.25 37.87 21.37
N SER A 301 -1.75 37.01 22.25
CA SER A 301 -1.92 37.18 23.71
C SER A 301 -1.28 38.47 24.25
N GLU A 302 -0.32 39.05 23.52
CA GLU A 302 0.49 40.19 23.98
C GLU A 302 0.27 41.44 23.13
N ASP A 303 0.08 41.31 21.81
CA ASP A 303 0.05 42.41 20.86
C ASP A 303 -0.95 42.20 19.70
N ARG A 304 -1.23 43.30 18.98
CA ARG A 304 -1.86 43.28 17.66
C ARG A 304 -0.79 43.48 16.59
N ILE A 305 -0.62 42.49 15.72
CA ILE A 305 0.44 42.46 14.72
C ILE A 305 -0.19 42.61 13.32
N PRO A 306 0.39 43.43 12.41
CA PRO A 306 -0.04 43.44 11.02
C PRO A 306 0.07 42.05 10.41
N GLY A 307 -0.96 41.64 9.68
CA GLY A 307 -0.99 40.34 9.03
C GLY A 307 -2.01 40.31 7.90
N MET A 308 -2.28 39.10 7.42
CA MET A 308 -3.17 38.85 6.31
C MET A 308 -4.07 37.67 6.66
N TYR A 309 -5.31 37.73 6.19
CA TYR A 309 -6.25 36.63 6.26
C TYR A 309 -6.48 36.08 4.85
N LEU A 310 -6.53 34.76 4.76
CA LEU A 310 -7.01 34.05 3.59
C LEU A 310 -8.29 33.35 3.98
N ASP A 311 -9.33 33.50 3.16
CA ASP A 311 -10.58 32.82 3.39
C ASP A 311 -10.85 31.74 2.33
N PHE A 312 -11.33 30.59 2.80
CA PHE A 312 -11.73 29.43 2.02
C PHE A 312 -13.06 28.90 2.56
N PRO A 313 -14.19 29.57 2.30
CA PRO A 313 -15.46 29.25 2.95
C PRO A 313 -16.05 27.89 2.56
N ASP A 314 -15.77 27.43 1.33
CA ASP A 314 -16.41 26.25 0.74
C ASP A 314 -15.56 24.97 0.81
N ILE A 315 -14.38 25.02 1.42
CA ILE A 315 -13.53 23.83 1.52
C ILE A 315 -14.09 22.84 2.53
N ASP A 316 -14.24 21.58 2.10
CA ASP A 316 -14.69 20.49 2.95
C ASP A 316 -13.49 19.68 3.45
N PHE A 317 -13.33 19.63 4.77
CA PHE A 317 -12.34 18.79 5.41
C PHE A 317 -13.01 17.50 5.87
N PRO A 318 -12.68 16.33 5.31
CA PRO A 318 -13.27 15.07 5.75
C PRO A 318 -12.89 14.76 7.20
N ASP A 319 -13.58 13.79 7.81
CA ASP A 319 -13.23 13.28 9.13
C ASP A 319 -11.75 12.89 9.17
N GLY A 320 -11.06 13.53 10.09
CA GLY A 320 -9.67 13.27 10.42
C GLY A 320 -9.53 11.98 11.20
N ILE A 321 -8.29 11.52 11.31
CA ILE A 321 -7.98 10.37 12.15
C ILE A 321 -7.05 10.79 13.30
N ARG A 322 -7.48 10.49 14.52
CA ARG A 322 -6.62 10.58 15.70
C ARG A 322 -5.98 9.24 15.96
N ILE A 323 -4.67 9.15 15.75
CA ILE A 323 -3.90 7.92 16.01
C ILE A 323 -3.91 7.64 17.52
N LEU A 324 -4.39 6.47 17.92
CA LEU A 324 -4.47 6.03 19.32
C LEU A 324 -3.30 5.18 19.77
N ARG A 325 -2.73 4.43 18.82
CA ARG A 325 -1.58 3.56 19.06
C ARG A 325 -0.79 3.39 17.78
N ALA A 326 0.44 2.90 17.93
CA ALA A 326 1.25 2.50 16.79
C ALA A 326 0.55 1.40 15.95
N VAL A 327 0.76 1.46 14.65
CA VAL A 327 0.37 0.40 13.72
C VAL A 327 1.12 -0.86 14.06
N ALA A 328 0.39 -1.97 14.14
CA ALA A 328 0.93 -3.25 14.59
C ALA A 328 1.13 -4.25 13.45
N ASN A 329 0.60 -3.97 12.27
CA ASN A 329 0.78 -4.76 11.07
C ASN A 329 0.61 -3.89 9.81
N ASN A 330 0.95 -4.43 8.64
CA ASN A 330 0.88 -3.72 7.37
C ASN A 330 -0.56 -3.40 6.93
N LYS A 331 -1.56 -4.19 7.31
CA LYS A 331 -2.96 -3.89 7.02
C LYS A 331 -3.39 -2.60 7.72
N GLU A 332 -3.07 -2.47 9.00
CA GLU A 332 -3.25 -1.22 9.76
C GLU A 332 -2.45 -0.09 9.12
N ALA A 333 -1.20 -0.32 8.72
CA ALA A 333 -0.37 0.70 8.06
C ALA A 333 -0.97 1.18 6.71
N ARG A 334 -1.46 0.28 5.86
CA ARG A 334 -2.11 0.62 4.58
C ARG A 334 -3.44 1.34 4.79
N ASN A 335 -4.25 0.90 5.75
CA ASN A 335 -5.50 1.56 6.10
C ASN A 335 -5.22 2.97 6.64
N LEU A 336 -4.25 3.10 7.56
CA LEU A 336 -3.79 4.37 8.07
C LEU A 336 -3.30 5.27 6.93
N ASP A 337 -2.42 4.79 6.05
CA ASP A 337 -1.90 5.56 4.91
C ASP A 337 -3.02 6.05 3.99
N LYS A 338 -3.97 5.18 3.62
CA LYS A 338 -5.15 5.54 2.82
C LYS A 338 -5.96 6.66 3.48
N ARG A 339 -6.18 6.57 4.80
CA ARG A 339 -6.92 7.57 5.58
C ARG A 339 -6.14 8.87 5.78
N LEU A 340 -4.83 8.79 6.00
CA LEU A 340 -3.97 9.96 6.12
C LEU A 340 -3.94 10.75 4.81
N LYS A 341 -3.91 10.06 3.67
CA LYS A 341 -3.95 10.68 2.33
C LYS A 341 -5.26 11.41 2.05
N THR A 342 -6.41 10.90 2.52
CA THR A 342 -7.71 11.60 2.36
C THR A 342 -7.80 12.91 3.16
N THR A 343 -6.95 13.09 4.18
CA THR A 343 -7.06 14.20 5.14
C THR A 343 -5.98 15.28 4.98
N ASN A 344 -5.06 15.13 4.01
CA ASN A 344 -3.97 16.08 3.79
C ASN A 344 -4.37 17.18 2.81
N ILE A 345 -4.09 18.42 3.17
CA ILE A 345 -4.23 19.60 2.31
C ILE A 345 -2.93 20.40 2.42
N ASP A 346 -2.49 21.00 1.32
CA ASP A 346 -1.32 21.89 1.32
C ASP A 346 -1.76 23.33 1.07
N LEU A 347 -1.33 24.26 1.92
CA LEU A 347 -1.35 25.69 1.59
C LEU A 347 -0.11 26.03 0.79
N HIS A 348 -0.32 26.50 -0.43
CA HIS A 348 0.71 27.06 -1.29
C HIS A 348 0.65 28.58 -1.15
N LEU A 349 1.71 29.17 -0.58
CA LEU A 349 1.84 30.60 -0.43
C LEU A 349 2.97 31.10 -1.31
N SER A 350 2.63 31.85 -2.35
CA SER A 350 3.59 32.51 -3.22
C SER A 350 3.77 33.96 -2.79
N TYR A 351 5.01 34.38 -2.63
CA TYR A 351 5.37 35.76 -2.30
C TYR A 351 6.51 36.25 -3.17
N LYS A 352 6.54 37.57 -3.38
CA LYS A 352 7.61 38.27 -4.08
C LYS A 352 8.44 39.05 -3.08
N GLY A 353 9.76 38.84 -3.09
CA GLY A 353 10.67 39.64 -2.29
C GLY A 353 10.71 41.08 -2.79
N ILE A 354 10.45 42.05 -1.92
CA ILE A 354 10.54 43.48 -2.21
C ILE A 354 11.98 43.95 -1.98
N SER A 355 12.55 43.58 -0.85
CA SER A 355 13.93 43.87 -0.47
C SER A 355 14.63 42.63 0.05
N LYS A 356 15.98 42.69 0.13
CA LYS A 356 16.75 41.62 0.76
C LYS A 356 16.49 41.61 2.27
N GLY A 357 16.13 40.45 2.82
CA GLY A 357 15.87 40.29 4.24
C GLY A 357 15.69 38.82 4.62
N GLU A 358 15.79 38.52 5.92
CA GLU A 358 15.50 37.20 6.47
C GLU A 358 14.74 37.38 7.78
N GLY A 359 13.61 36.70 7.91
CA GLY A 359 12.78 36.80 9.09
C GLY A 359 11.77 35.68 9.19
N THR A 360 10.84 35.85 10.12
CA THR A 360 9.79 34.88 10.37
C THR A 360 8.60 35.07 9.44
N LEU A 361 7.98 33.95 9.09
CA LEU A 361 6.62 33.88 8.59
C LEU A 361 5.88 32.80 9.38
N SER A 362 4.92 33.26 10.17
CA SER A 362 4.01 32.46 10.97
C SER A 362 2.66 32.39 10.27
N HIS A 363 1.94 31.31 10.54
CA HIS A 363 0.59 31.13 10.06
C HIS A 363 -0.21 30.31 11.07
N ALA A 364 -1.53 30.48 11.02
CA ALA A 364 -2.51 29.73 11.80
C ALA A 364 -3.65 29.32 10.88
N PHE A 365 -4.13 28.09 11.06
CA PHE A 365 -5.25 27.53 10.34
C PHE A 365 -6.45 27.47 11.28
N ILE A 366 -7.53 28.16 10.93
CA ILE A 366 -8.67 28.41 11.81
C ILE A 366 -9.93 27.86 11.13
N PRO A 367 -10.47 26.72 11.59
CA PRO A 367 -11.75 26.20 11.11
C PRO A 367 -12.89 27.18 11.36
N HIS A 368 -13.76 27.44 10.37
CA HIS A 368 -14.90 28.36 10.55
C HIS A 368 -15.88 27.89 11.60
N ASP A 369 -16.23 26.61 11.55
CA ASP A 369 -17.19 26.02 12.48
C ASP A 369 -16.65 25.95 13.92
N HIS A 370 -15.33 26.07 14.10
CA HIS A 370 -14.62 25.86 15.38
C HIS A 370 -13.37 26.74 15.52
N PRO A 371 -13.53 28.06 15.72
CA PRO A 371 -12.40 28.99 15.77
C PRO A 371 -11.47 28.82 16.99
N GLU A 372 -11.90 28.05 18.01
CA GLU A 372 -11.10 27.74 19.20
C GLU A 372 -10.22 26.47 19.06
N GLY A 373 -10.34 25.74 17.93
CA GLY A 373 -9.82 24.37 17.73
C GLY A 373 -8.41 24.23 17.15
#